data_AF-A0A399YK21-F1
#
_entry.id   AF-A0A399YK21-F1
#
_cell.length_a   1.000
_cell.length_b   1.000
_cell.length_c   1.000
_cell.angle_alpha   90.00
_cell.angle_beta   90.00
_cell.angle_gamma   90.00
#
_symmetry.space_group_name_H-M   'P 1'
#
loop_
_entity.id
_entity.type
_entity.pdbx_description
1 polymer ?
#
loop_
_entity_poly.entity_id
_entity_poly.type
_entity_poly.pdbx_seq_one_letter_code
_entity_poly.pdbx_strand_id
1 'polypeptide(L)'
;MSLDFSAKLNLLGGEASADVACGTCAANPHASVVTHRANQPLDANDISVRPRDLQPWLATSTRSDGKKIPIVKTLMTSACEKDCYYCATRRGRNSTRRETFKPEELAAGFNLIQKRGLAEGLFLSSGVIGGGTRTMEKTIAAVEIIRRI
;
A
#
# COMPACT_ATOMS: atom_id res chain seq x y z
N MET A 1 8.48 -10.46 -18.21
CA MET A 1 7.48 -9.41 -18.49
C MET A 1 7.29 -8.54 -17.26
N SER A 2 7.40 -7.22 -17.40
CA SER A 2 7.01 -6.26 -16.36
C SER A 2 5.49 -6.21 -16.27
N LEU A 3 4.94 -6.16 -15.06
CA LEU A 3 3.50 -5.91 -14.88
C LEU A 3 3.14 -4.49 -15.34
N ASP A 4 1.89 -4.32 -15.78
CA ASP A 4 1.29 -3.00 -15.94
C ASP A 4 1.07 -2.33 -14.57
N PHE A 5 0.74 -1.03 -14.60
CA PHE A 5 0.55 -0.25 -13.38
C PHE A 5 -0.54 -0.82 -12.46
N SER A 6 -1.67 -1.27 -13.01
CA SER A 6 -2.81 -1.77 -12.24
C SER A 6 -2.45 -3.07 -11.51
N ALA A 7 -1.79 -3.99 -12.20
CA ALA A 7 -1.33 -5.25 -11.63
C ALA A 7 -0.23 -5.02 -10.57
N LYS A 8 0.70 -4.08 -10.80
CA LYS A 8 1.67 -3.66 -9.77
C LYS A 8 0.96 -3.08 -8.55
N LEU A 9 -0.02 -2.20 -8.76
CA LEU A 9 -0.74 -1.54 -7.67
C LEU A 9 -1.55 -2.55 -6.85
N ASN A 10 -2.19 -3.53 -7.49
CA ASN A 10 -2.87 -4.62 -6.79
C ASN A 10 -1.93 -5.43 -5.90
N LEU A 11 -0.76 -5.79 -6.44
CA LEU A 11 0.24 -6.56 -5.70
C LEU A 11 0.83 -5.75 -4.55
N LEU A 12 1.40 -4.57 -4.85
CA LEU A 12 2.14 -3.74 -3.89
C LEU A 12 1.20 -3.09 -2.87
N GLY A 13 -0.05 -2.81 -3.23
CA GLY A 13 -1.06 -2.37 -2.27
C GLY A 13 -1.54 -3.47 -1.33
N GLY A 14 -1.74 -4.68 -1.85
CA GLY A 14 -2.01 -5.85 -1.02
C GLY A 14 -0.90 -6.11 -0.01
N GLU A 15 0.36 -6.05 -0.43
CA GLU A 15 1.51 -6.22 0.47
C GLU A 15 1.67 -5.07 1.45
N ALA A 16 1.38 -3.84 1.04
CA ALA A 16 1.36 -2.71 1.96
C ALA A 16 0.39 -2.97 3.11
N SER A 17 -0.71 -3.71 2.90
CA SER A 17 -1.67 -4.08 3.95
C SER A 17 -1.03 -4.67 5.20
N ALA A 18 0.10 -5.38 5.06
CA ALA A 18 0.85 -5.97 6.16
C ALA A 18 1.90 -5.02 6.81
N ASP A 19 2.01 -3.78 6.35
CA ASP A 19 2.86 -2.77 6.97
C ASP A 19 2.32 -2.35 8.34
N VAL A 20 3.12 -2.57 9.38
CA VAL A 20 2.80 -2.21 10.78
C VAL A 20 2.51 -0.73 10.94
N ALA A 21 3.16 0.14 10.14
CA ALA A 21 2.90 1.59 10.17
C ALA A 21 1.49 1.95 9.70
N CYS A 22 0.80 1.02 9.04
CA CYS A 22 -0.60 1.16 8.69
C CYS A 22 -1.50 0.27 9.56
N GLY A 23 -1.18 0.15 10.85
CA GLY A 23 -2.07 -0.42 11.86
C GLY A 23 -3.32 0.42 12.14
N THR A 24 -3.41 1.66 11.63
CA THR A 24 -4.53 2.59 11.85
C THR A 24 -5.37 2.87 10.60
N CYS A 25 -4.89 2.51 9.40
CA CYS A 25 -5.70 2.61 8.20
C CYS A 25 -6.62 1.39 8.20
N ALA A 26 -7.93 1.63 8.12
CA ALA A 26 -8.96 0.62 8.33
C ALA A 26 -8.63 -0.72 7.65
N ALA A 27 -8.73 -1.81 8.40
CA ALA A 27 -8.59 -3.18 7.90
C ALA A 27 -9.46 -3.35 6.66
N ASN A 28 -8.84 -3.62 5.51
CA ASN A 28 -9.56 -4.14 4.37
C ASN A 28 -10.01 -5.56 4.77
N PRO A 29 -11.33 -5.87 4.80
CA PRO A 29 -11.84 -7.18 5.19
C PRO A 29 -11.42 -8.31 4.21
N HIS A 30 -10.86 -7.96 3.06
CA HIS A 30 -10.30 -8.87 2.05
C HIS A 30 -8.77 -8.82 1.96
N ALA A 31 -8.09 -7.95 2.71
CA ALA A 31 -6.64 -8.07 2.83
C ALA A 31 -6.34 -9.34 3.61
N SER A 32 -5.63 -10.27 2.97
CA SER A 32 -5.10 -11.48 3.59
C SER A 32 -4.07 -11.11 4.67
N VAL A 33 -4.56 -10.67 5.82
CA VAL A 33 -3.77 -10.29 6.97
C VAL A 33 -3.76 -11.48 7.92
N VAL A 34 -2.73 -12.30 7.81
CA VAL A 34 -2.33 -13.18 8.93
C VAL A 34 -1.79 -12.26 10.03
N THR A 35 -2.60 -11.96 11.04
CA THR A 35 -2.13 -11.36 12.30
C THR A 35 -2.57 -12.21 13.48
N HIS A 36 -1.69 -12.32 14.48
CA HIS A 36 -1.92 -13.01 15.75
C HIS A 36 -3.03 -12.36 16.65
N ARG A 37 -3.81 -11.40 16.14
CA ARG A 37 -4.91 -10.70 16.86
C ARG A 37 -6.30 -11.04 16.30
N ALA A 38 -6.45 -12.22 15.71
CA ALA A 38 -7.69 -12.74 15.14
C ALA A 38 -8.75 -13.19 16.17
N ASN A 39 -9.04 -12.44 17.23
CA ASN A 39 -9.97 -12.89 18.28
C ASN A 39 -11.16 -11.97 18.59
N GLN A 40 -11.57 -11.12 17.65
CA GLN A 40 -12.97 -10.69 17.60
C GLN A 40 -13.54 -10.96 16.21
N PRO A 41 -14.57 -11.83 16.09
CA PRO A 41 -15.26 -12.02 14.83
C PRO A 41 -16.03 -10.72 14.51
N LEU A 42 -15.74 -10.13 13.36
CA LEU A 42 -16.62 -9.16 12.72
C LEU A 42 -17.66 -9.96 11.92
N ASP A 43 -18.95 -9.68 12.10
CA ASP A 43 -20.01 -10.35 11.35
C ASP A 43 -20.00 -9.86 9.89
N ALA A 44 -20.29 -10.75 8.95
CA ALA A 44 -20.35 -10.40 7.52
C ALA A 44 -21.44 -9.35 7.22
N ASN A 45 -22.47 -9.25 8.07
CA ASN A 45 -23.53 -8.25 7.99
C ASN A 45 -23.16 -6.90 8.63
N ASP A 46 -22.09 -6.84 9.44
CA ASP A 46 -21.61 -5.58 10.04
C ASP A 46 -20.88 -4.69 9.02
N ILE A 47 -20.64 -5.20 7.80
CA ILE A 47 -19.82 -4.56 6.78
C ILE A 47 -20.65 -4.32 5.52
N SER A 48 -21.10 -3.07 5.32
CA SER A 48 -21.57 -2.63 4.00
C SER A 48 -20.39 -2.50 3.03
N VAL A 49 -20.04 -3.58 2.31
CA VAL A 49 -18.92 -3.56 1.34
C VAL A 49 -19.36 -2.88 0.05
N ARG A 50 -18.75 -1.75 -0.32
CA ARG A 50 -18.91 -1.17 -1.66
C ARG A 50 -17.91 -1.85 -2.61
N PRO A 51 -18.18 -1.98 -3.92
CA PRO A 51 -17.23 -2.60 -4.88
C PRO A 51 -15.83 -1.95 -4.90
N ARG A 52 -15.73 -0.68 -4.46
CA ARG A 52 -14.46 0.04 -4.32
C ARG A 52 -13.61 -0.45 -3.14
N ASP A 53 -14.25 -1.02 -2.11
CA ASP A 53 -13.61 -1.58 -0.91
C ASP A 53 -12.99 -2.97 -1.17
N LEU A 54 -13.22 -3.54 -2.36
CA LEU A 54 -12.58 -4.77 -2.82
C LEU A 54 -11.15 -4.55 -3.37
N GLN A 55 -10.74 -3.29 -3.58
CA GLN A 55 -9.41 -3.00 -4.11
C GLN A 55 -8.36 -3.11 -2.99
N PRO A 56 -7.31 -3.95 -3.14
CA PRO A 56 -6.34 -4.21 -2.08
C PRO A 56 -5.46 -2.99 -1.74
N TRP A 57 -5.42 -2.00 -2.63
CA TRP A 57 -4.65 -0.76 -2.51
C TRP A 57 -5.49 0.44 -2.04
N LEU A 58 -6.80 0.29 -1.82
CA LEU A 58 -7.63 1.38 -1.31
C LEU A 58 -7.93 1.15 0.18
N ALA A 59 -7.65 2.16 0.98
CA ALA A 59 -7.93 2.16 2.41
C ALA A 59 -8.61 3.45 2.84
N THR A 60 -9.13 3.47 4.07
CA THR A 60 -9.67 4.69 4.69
C THR A 60 -8.70 5.20 5.76
N SER A 61 -8.45 6.51 5.77
CA SER A 61 -7.69 7.22 6.80
C SER A 61 -8.53 8.31 7.45
N THR A 62 -8.26 8.62 8.71
CA THR A 62 -8.91 9.71 9.44
C THR A 62 -8.00 10.92 9.43
N ARG A 63 -8.47 12.03 8.86
CA ARG A 63 -7.77 13.32 8.85
C ARG A 63 -7.86 13.99 10.22
N SER A 64 -6.99 14.97 10.48
CA SER A 64 -6.95 15.72 11.74
C SER A 64 -8.25 16.43 12.11
N ASP A 65 -9.13 16.73 11.14
CA ASP A 65 -10.48 17.27 11.37
C ASP A 65 -11.54 16.19 11.65
N GLY A 66 -11.13 14.94 11.84
CA GLY A 66 -12.00 13.80 12.11
C GLY A 66 -12.69 13.21 10.86
N LYS A 67 -12.49 13.81 9.68
CA LYS A 67 -13.10 13.29 8.44
C LYS A 67 -12.37 12.03 7.97
N LYS A 68 -13.15 11.02 7.61
CA LYS A 68 -12.66 9.81 6.94
C LYS A 68 -12.48 10.09 5.45
N ILE A 69 -11.29 9.85 4.94
CA ILE A 69 -10.93 10.06 3.54
C ILE A 69 -10.39 8.75 2.92
N PRO A 70 -10.68 8.48 1.64
CA PRO A 70 -10.06 7.37 0.92
C PRO A 70 -8.59 7.69 0.63
N ILE A 71 -7.70 6.72 0.82
CA ILE A 71 -6.27 6.83 0.52
C ILE A 71 -5.79 5.62 -0.30
N VAL A 72 -4.86 5.86 -1.21
CA VAL A 72 -4.09 4.77 -1.83
C VAL A 72 -3.05 4.31 -0.83
N LYS A 73 -2.95 3.01 -0.62
CA LYS A 73 -1.92 2.37 0.18
C LYS A 73 -1.06 1.49 -0.71
N THR A 74 0.25 1.73 -0.77
CA THR A 74 1.13 0.92 -1.60
C THR A 74 2.59 0.95 -1.14
N LEU A 75 3.39 0.04 -1.68
CA LEU A 75 4.84 0.00 -1.50
C LEU A 75 5.54 0.56 -2.75
N MET A 76 6.62 1.31 -2.57
CA MET A 76 7.57 1.66 -3.64
C MET A 76 8.23 0.40 -4.20
N THR A 77 8.58 -0.54 -3.33
CA THR A 77 9.02 -1.88 -3.71
C THR A 77 8.62 -2.90 -2.67
N SER A 78 8.36 -4.12 -3.08
CA SER A 78 8.26 -5.25 -2.17
C SER A 78 9.52 -6.08 -2.06
N ALA A 79 10.55 -5.79 -2.87
CA ALA A 79 11.87 -6.36 -2.65
C ALA A 79 12.47 -5.78 -1.36
N CYS A 80 13.07 -6.64 -0.54
CA CYS A 80 13.71 -6.22 0.70
C CYS A 80 14.98 -7.03 0.92
N GLU A 81 16.07 -6.36 1.29
CA GLU A 81 17.33 -6.99 1.70
C GLU A 81 17.28 -7.53 3.13
N LYS A 82 16.31 -7.09 3.95
CA LYS A 82 16.16 -7.50 5.35
C LYS A 82 15.23 -8.72 5.47
N ASP A 83 15.53 -9.58 6.43
CA ASP A 83 14.76 -10.82 6.67
C ASP A 83 13.96 -10.81 7.99
N CYS A 84 13.39 -9.66 8.34
CA CYS A 84 12.62 -9.48 9.57
C CYS A 84 11.46 -10.50 9.67
N TYR A 85 11.44 -11.33 10.73
CA TYR A 85 10.46 -12.42 10.87
C TYR A 85 8.99 -11.95 10.93
N TYR A 86 8.75 -10.73 11.40
CA TYR A 86 7.41 -10.14 11.43
C TYR A 86 6.95 -9.60 10.07
N CYS A 87 7.87 -9.40 9.11
CA CYS A 87 7.57 -8.67 7.88
C CYS A 87 7.05 -9.62 6.80
N ALA A 88 5.86 -9.32 6.27
CA ALA A 88 5.27 -10.11 5.19
C ALA A 88 6.09 -10.06 3.88
N THR A 89 6.83 -8.96 3.64
CA THR A 89 7.68 -8.78 2.47
C THR A 89 9.17 -9.04 2.76
N ARG A 90 9.50 -9.77 3.83
CA ARG A 90 10.89 -10.13 4.17
C ARG A 90 11.60 -10.90 3.05
N ARG A 91 12.93 -10.77 2.96
CA ARG A 91 13.76 -11.42 1.93
C ARG A 91 13.49 -12.91 1.76
N GLY A 92 13.40 -13.67 2.86
CA GLY A 92 13.29 -15.12 2.85
C GLY A 92 11.91 -15.66 2.45
N ARG A 93 10.93 -14.81 2.16
CA ARG A 93 9.60 -15.22 1.69
C ARG A 93 9.55 -15.24 0.16
N ASN A 94 9.70 -16.42 -0.45
CA ASN A 94 9.75 -16.58 -1.92
C ASN A 94 8.36 -16.75 -2.57
N SER A 95 7.29 -16.81 -1.78
CA SER A 95 5.93 -17.00 -2.27
C SER A 95 5.33 -15.77 -2.96
N THR A 96 5.97 -14.60 -2.85
CA THR A 96 5.46 -13.36 -3.41
C THR A 96 6.37 -12.79 -4.48
N ARG A 97 5.75 -12.43 -5.62
CA ARG A 97 6.45 -11.81 -6.74
C ARG A 97 6.90 -10.41 -6.36
N ARG A 98 8.21 -10.13 -6.48
CA ARG A 98 8.78 -8.83 -6.11
C ARG A 98 8.59 -7.83 -7.23
N GLU A 99 8.06 -6.67 -6.88
CA GLU A 99 7.86 -5.57 -7.82
C GLU A 99 8.38 -4.26 -7.25
N THR A 100 8.65 -3.33 -8.16
CA THR A 100 9.16 -2.00 -7.84
C THR A 100 8.53 -0.98 -8.77
N PHE A 101 8.02 0.09 -8.18
CA PHE A 101 7.63 1.27 -8.93
C PHE A 101 8.86 2.13 -9.30
N LYS A 102 8.80 2.73 -10.48
CA LYS A 102 9.51 3.94 -10.84
C LYS A 102 8.80 5.15 -10.20
N PRO A 103 9.52 6.15 -9.70
CA PRO A 103 8.90 7.36 -9.13
C PRO A 103 7.84 7.99 -10.04
N GLU A 104 8.13 8.10 -11.34
CA GLU A 104 7.26 8.72 -12.34
C GLU A 104 5.99 7.88 -12.58
N GLU A 105 6.13 6.55 -12.61
CA GLU A 105 4.99 5.66 -12.86
C GLU A 105 4.01 5.66 -11.66
N LEU A 106 4.54 5.69 -10.43
CA LEU A 106 3.72 5.82 -9.23
C LEU A 106 3.01 7.18 -9.18
N ALA A 107 3.74 8.27 -9.44
CA ALA A 107 3.19 9.62 -9.38
C ALA A 107 2.10 9.83 -10.43
N ALA A 108 2.33 9.40 -11.68
CA ALA A 108 1.33 9.49 -12.74
C ALA A 108 0.08 8.67 -12.42
N GLY A 109 0.25 7.44 -11.93
CA GLY A 109 -0.86 6.58 -11.54
C GLY A 109 -1.67 7.14 -10.37
N PHE A 110 -1.00 7.66 -9.33
CA PHE A 110 -1.66 8.32 -8.22
C PHE A 110 -2.43 9.58 -8.65
N ASN A 111 -1.87 10.41 -9.53
CA ASN A 111 -2.55 11.60 -10.07
C ASN A 111 -3.85 11.23 -10.78
N LEU A 112 -3.85 10.15 -11.58
CA LEU A 112 -5.06 9.67 -12.25
C LEU A 112 -6.12 9.19 -11.24
N ILE A 113 -5.72 8.50 -10.18
CA ILE A 113 -6.63 8.05 -9.12
C ILE A 113 -7.22 9.26 -8.38
N GLN A 114 -6.39 10.25 -8.04
CA GLN A 114 -6.81 11.46 -7.34
C GLN A 114 -7.75 12.32 -8.20
N LYS A 115 -7.40 12.58 -9.47
CA LYS A 115 -8.24 13.35 -10.41
C LYS A 115 -9.59 12.70 -10.70
N ARG A 116 -9.68 11.37 -10.58
CA ARG A 116 -10.94 10.63 -10.69
C ARG A 116 -11.77 10.59 -9.40
N GLY A 117 -11.30 11.24 -8.33
CA GLY A 117 -11.96 11.22 -7.01
C GLY A 117 -12.00 9.82 -6.38
N LEU A 118 -11.02 8.97 -6.71
CA LEU A 118 -10.95 7.62 -6.14
C LEU A 118 -10.29 7.60 -4.76
N ALA A 119 -9.28 8.45 -4.57
CA ALA A 119 -8.57 8.65 -3.30
C ALA A 119 -8.14 10.10 -3.15
N GLU A 120 -8.05 10.58 -1.91
CA GLU A 120 -7.62 11.94 -1.56
C GLU A 120 -6.18 11.99 -1.06
N GLY A 121 -5.62 10.85 -0.63
CA GLY A 121 -4.26 10.76 -0.10
C GLY A 121 -3.51 9.50 -0.50
N LEU A 122 -2.22 9.48 -0.17
CA LEU A 122 -1.31 8.38 -0.44
C LEU A 122 -0.56 7.99 0.85
N PHE A 123 -0.65 6.72 1.22
CA PHE A 123 0.27 6.06 2.13
C PHE A 123 1.30 5.30 1.28
N LEU A 124 2.54 5.76 1.32
CA LEU A 124 3.66 5.18 0.59
C LEU A 124 4.70 4.64 1.57
N SER A 125 4.94 3.32 1.50
CA SER A 125 6.02 2.65 2.22
C SER A 125 6.96 1.94 1.24
N SER A 126 7.90 1.14 1.71
CA SER A 126 8.86 0.42 0.86
C SER A 126 9.56 -0.71 1.60
N GLY A 127 9.89 -1.78 0.89
CA GLY A 127 11.01 -2.63 1.24
C GLY A 127 12.36 -1.92 1.03
N VAL A 128 13.43 -2.42 1.66
CA VAL A 128 14.77 -1.81 1.56
C VAL A 128 15.55 -2.46 0.43
N ILE A 129 15.97 -1.68 -0.56
CA ILE A 129 16.76 -2.15 -1.71
C ILE A 129 18.02 -1.32 -1.94
N GLY A 130 19.18 -1.95 -1.78
CA GLY A 130 20.47 -1.26 -1.96
C GLY A 130 20.70 -0.22 -0.87
N GLY A 131 20.32 -0.55 0.37
CA GLY A 131 20.43 0.33 1.54
C GLY A 131 19.27 1.30 1.73
N GLY A 132 19.20 1.85 2.95
CA GLY A 132 18.15 2.79 3.36
C GLY A 132 18.16 4.09 2.55
N THR A 133 19.34 4.68 2.32
CA THR A 133 19.49 5.95 1.58
C THR A 133 18.90 5.85 0.18
N ARG A 134 19.33 4.87 -0.62
CA ARG A 134 18.84 4.68 -2.00
C ARG A 134 17.33 4.38 -2.05
N THR A 135 16.83 3.66 -1.05
CA THR A 135 15.39 3.38 -0.94
C THR A 135 14.63 4.68 -0.69
N MET A 136 15.09 5.51 0.25
CA MET A 136 14.45 6.78 0.58
C MET A 136 14.54 7.80 -0.56
N GLU A 137 15.64 7.85 -1.30
CA GLU A 137 15.76 8.70 -2.49
C GLU A 137 14.65 8.44 -3.52
N LYS A 138 14.30 7.17 -3.77
CA LYS A 138 13.20 6.82 -4.68
C LYS A 138 11.84 7.27 -4.13
N THR A 139 11.60 7.07 -2.85
CA THR A 139 10.37 7.51 -2.18
C THR A 139 10.23 9.03 -2.24
N ILE A 140 11.31 9.77 -1.95
CA ILE A 140 11.34 11.23 -2.02
C ILE A 140 11.09 11.69 -3.46
N ALA A 141 11.78 11.13 -4.44
CA ALA A 141 11.58 11.48 -5.85
C ALA A 141 10.11 11.33 -6.28
N ALA A 142 9.44 10.26 -5.87
CA ALA A 142 8.03 10.05 -6.20
C ALA A 142 7.13 11.12 -5.56
N VAL A 143 7.34 11.44 -4.28
CA VAL A 143 6.56 12.45 -3.56
C VAL A 143 6.84 13.86 -4.09
N GLU A 144 8.07 14.15 -4.50
CA GLU A 144 8.41 15.43 -5.15
C GLU A 144 7.68 15.61 -6.47
N ILE A 145 7.57 14.56 -7.29
CA ILE A 145 6.77 14.61 -8.52
C ILE A 145 5.29 14.82 -8.17
N ILE A 146 4.74 14.06 -7.22
CA ILE A 146 3.33 14.18 -6.80
C ILE A 146 2.99 15.61 -6.32
N ARG A 147 3.91 16.28 -5.63
CA ARG A 147 3.70 17.65 -5.13
C ARG A 147 3.68 18.73 -6.22
N ARG A 148 4.10 18.41 -7.45
CA ARG A 148 4.23 19.35 -8.57
C ARG A 148 3.16 19.18 -9.66
N ILE A 149 2.25 18.21 -9.54
CA ILE A 149 1.32 17.78 -10.62
C ILE A 149 -0.17 17.95 -10.30
#